data_AF-A0A3Q8X4K5-F1
#
_entry.id   AF-A0A3Q8X4K5-F1
#
_cell.length_a   1.000
_cell.length_b   1.000
_cell.length_c   1.000
_cell.angle_alpha   90.00
_cell.angle_beta   90.00
_cell.angle_gamma   90.00
#
_symmetry.space_group_name_H-M   'P 1'
#
loop_
_entity.id
_entity.type
_entity.pdbx_description
1 polymer ?
#
loop_
_entity_poly.entity_id
_entity_poly.type
_entity_poly.pdbx_seq_one_letter_code
_entity_poly.pdbx_strand_id
1 'polypeptide(L)'
;MSGWRDSLEKRKVEWRKLEYAMTDTLAGRRVLRVAGPRSPRLTTPVSKAIRQEELATVGETFDAGLACFCLGELSPQQRGHFLQNWHARLASGATVVMADRRSEGCATPVELYDLFAPLGTALDVQVGRTFWWVRYKRK
;
A
#
# COMPACT_ATOMS: atom_id res chain seq x y z
N MET A 1 12.56 -30.34 8.66
CA MET A 1 12.07 -29.79 7.37
C MET A 1 10.63 -29.24 7.40
N SER A 2 9.93 -29.16 8.56
CA SER A 2 8.54 -28.67 8.67
C SER A 2 8.41 -27.15 8.82
N GLY A 3 9.30 -26.51 9.58
CA GLY A 3 9.12 -25.10 9.99
C GLY A 3 9.12 -24.06 8.86
N TRP A 4 9.76 -24.32 7.73
CA TRP A 4 9.76 -23.38 6.60
C TRP A 4 8.41 -23.36 5.87
N ARG A 5 7.76 -24.51 5.71
CA ARG A 5 6.42 -24.61 5.11
C ARG A 5 5.38 -23.94 6.00
N ASP A 6 5.45 -24.18 7.31
CA ASP A 6 4.56 -23.53 8.29
C ASP A 6 4.73 -22.00 8.30
N SER A 7 5.95 -21.51 8.09
CA SER A 7 6.21 -20.07 7.96
C SER A 7 5.58 -19.50 6.68
N LEU A 8 5.69 -20.19 5.54
CA LEU A 8 5.09 -19.75 4.28
C LEU A 8 3.56 -19.74 4.34
N GLU A 9 2.94 -20.77 4.90
CA GLU A 9 1.48 -20.83 5.04
C GLU A 9 0.96 -19.72 5.97
N LYS A 10 1.66 -19.44 7.09
CA LYS A 10 1.31 -18.32 7.97
C LYS A 10 1.37 -16.97 7.25
N ARG A 11 2.42 -16.73 6.45
CA ARG A 11 2.54 -15.51 5.62
C ARG A 11 1.41 -15.41 4.60
N LYS A 12 1.06 -16.53 3.96
CA LYS A 12 -0.01 -16.57 2.97
C LYS A 12 -1.38 -16.27 3.59
N VAL A 13 -1.66 -16.81 4.77
CA VAL A 13 -2.89 -16.53 5.53
C VAL A 13 -2.94 -15.06 5.96
N GLU A 14 -1.83 -14.52 6.47
CA GLU A 14 -1.71 -13.10 6.83
C GLU A 14 -1.99 -12.20 5.60
N TRP A 15 -1.37 -12.50 4.47
CA TRP A 15 -1.59 -11.76 3.22
C TRP A 15 -3.03 -11.82 2.74
N ARG A 16 -3.68 -13.00 2.77
CA ARG A 16 -5.08 -13.15 2.34
C ARG A 16 -6.05 -12.31 3.17
N LYS A 17 -5.85 -12.26 4.49
CA LYS A 17 -6.68 -11.41 5.37
C LYS A 17 -6.53 -9.93 5.01
N LEU A 18 -5.29 -9.51 4.75
CA LEU A 18 -4.97 -8.16 4.33
C LEU A 18 -5.62 -7.86 2.97
N GLU A 19 -5.47 -8.73 1.98
CA GLU A 19 -6.07 -8.60 0.64
C GLU A 19 -7.59 -8.48 0.67
N TYR A 20 -8.25 -9.25 1.53
CA TYR A 20 -9.69 -9.12 1.75
C TYR A 20 -10.06 -7.74 2.30
N ALA A 21 -9.38 -7.27 3.35
CA ALA A 21 -9.62 -5.96 3.95
C ALA A 21 -9.35 -4.79 2.97
N MET A 22 -8.29 -4.90 2.15
CA MET A 22 -8.00 -3.93 1.08
C MET A 22 -9.14 -3.90 0.05
N THR A 23 -9.61 -5.08 -0.37
CA THR A 23 -10.67 -5.21 -1.38
C THR A 23 -11.98 -4.59 -0.90
N ASP A 24 -12.37 -4.90 0.34
CA ASP A 24 -13.57 -4.32 0.96
C ASP A 24 -13.47 -2.79 1.07
N THR A 25 -12.32 -2.28 1.54
CA THR A 25 -12.05 -0.84 1.66
C THR A 25 -12.16 -0.10 0.32
N LEU A 26 -11.81 -0.76 -0.79
CA LEU A 26 -11.72 -0.17 -2.12
C LEU A 26 -12.96 -0.42 -2.99
N ALA A 27 -13.90 -1.25 -2.53
CA ALA A 27 -15.07 -1.64 -3.29
C ALA A 27 -15.86 -0.43 -3.81
N GLY A 28 -16.29 -0.49 -5.07
CA GLY A 28 -17.11 0.55 -5.71
C GLY A 28 -16.42 1.89 -6.02
N ARG A 29 -15.09 2.00 -5.86
CA ARG A 29 -14.33 3.24 -6.08
C ARG A 29 -13.53 3.20 -7.37
N ARG A 30 -13.17 4.38 -7.91
CA ARG A 30 -12.16 4.46 -8.97
C ARG A 30 -10.77 4.33 -8.35
N VAL A 31 -10.14 3.18 -8.53
CA VAL A 31 -8.88 2.83 -7.85
C VAL A 31 -7.70 2.95 -8.80
N LEU A 32 -6.71 3.75 -8.42
CA LEU A 32 -5.35 3.71 -9.00
C LEU A 32 -4.49 2.74 -8.21
N ARG A 33 -4.04 1.68 -8.87
CA ARG A 33 -3.08 0.73 -8.31
C ARG A 33 -1.68 1.00 -8.83
N VAL A 34 -0.74 1.09 -7.91
CA VAL A 34 0.69 1.00 -8.21
C VAL A 34 1.24 -0.28 -7.59
N ALA A 35 1.85 -1.13 -8.41
CA ALA A 35 2.48 -2.36 -7.96
C ALA A 35 4.00 -2.20 -7.99
N GLY A 36 4.66 -2.50 -6.88
CA GLY A 36 6.12 -2.66 -6.89
C GLY A 36 6.56 -4.01 -7.48
N PRO A 37 7.87 -4.20 -7.72
CA PRO A 37 8.43 -5.29 -8.52
C PRO A 37 8.06 -6.71 -8.04
N ARG A 38 7.87 -6.87 -6.73
CA ARG A 38 7.59 -8.16 -6.08
C ARG A 38 6.14 -8.30 -5.61
N SER A 39 5.25 -7.44 -6.11
CA SER A 39 3.84 -7.51 -5.75
C SER A 39 3.22 -8.82 -6.21
N PRO A 40 2.56 -9.60 -5.33
CA PRO A 40 1.77 -10.72 -5.77
C PRO A 40 0.61 -10.25 -6.67
N ARG A 41 0.07 -11.16 -7.45
CA ARG A 41 -1.21 -10.91 -8.14
C ARG A 41 -2.28 -10.68 -7.08
N LEU A 42 -2.97 -9.55 -7.20
CA LEU A 42 -4.07 -9.19 -6.31
C LEU A 42 -5.38 -9.43 -7.02
N THR A 43 -6.36 -9.97 -6.31
CA THR A 43 -7.73 -10.14 -6.80
C THR A 43 -8.56 -8.87 -6.67
N THR A 44 -8.05 -7.85 -5.95
CA THR A 44 -8.72 -6.56 -5.79
C THR A 44 -8.99 -5.93 -7.16
N PRO A 45 -10.26 -5.68 -7.53
CA PRO A 45 -10.59 -5.00 -8.77
C PRO A 45 -10.14 -3.54 -8.67
N VAL A 46 -9.53 -3.04 -9.75
CA VAL A 46 -8.99 -1.67 -9.82
C VAL A 46 -9.30 -1.05 -11.17
N SER A 47 -9.43 0.27 -11.21
CA SER A 47 -9.74 1.00 -12.44
C SER A 47 -8.52 1.14 -13.34
N LYS A 48 -7.34 1.32 -12.75
CA LYS A 48 -6.07 1.43 -13.46
C LYS A 48 -4.97 0.78 -12.64
N ALA A 49 -4.17 -0.08 -13.25
CA ALA A 49 -2.99 -0.67 -12.64
C ALA A 49 -1.76 -0.28 -13.46
N ILE A 50 -0.77 0.30 -12.79
CA ILE A 50 0.46 0.78 -13.40
C ILE A 50 1.67 0.34 -12.59
N ARG A 51 2.84 0.41 -13.22
CA ARG A 51 4.13 0.37 -12.51
C ARG A 51 4.49 1.75 -11.98
N GLN A 52 5.45 1.79 -11.05
CA GLN A 52 5.89 3.03 -10.43
C GLN A 52 6.46 4.02 -11.46
N GLU A 53 7.15 3.54 -12.51
CA GLU A 53 7.77 4.39 -13.53
C GLU A 53 6.74 5.12 -14.41
N GLU A 54 5.54 4.56 -14.53
CA GLU A 54 4.46 5.08 -15.36
C GLU A 54 3.64 6.16 -14.64
N LEU A 55 3.83 6.34 -13.33
CA LEU A 55 3.03 7.21 -12.48
C LEU A 55 3.04 8.68 -12.92
N ALA A 56 4.15 9.13 -13.50
CA ALA A 56 4.30 10.50 -14.00
C ALA A 56 3.35 10.79 -15.18
N THR A 57 3.01 9.76 -15.97
CA THR A 57 2.17 9.89 -17.18
C THR A 57 0.66 9.83 -16.90
N VAL A 58 0.27 9.53 -15.66
CA VAL A 58 -1.15 9.48 -15.28
C VAL A 58 -1.67 10.91 -15.06
N GLY A 59 -2.47 11.41 -16.00
CA GLY A 59 -3.15 12.70 -15.93
C GLY A 59 -4.56 12.67 -15.31
N GLU A 60 -5.06 11.48 -14.95
CA GLU A 60 -6.38 11.30 -14.34
C GLU A 60 -6.32 11.39 -12.82
N THR A 61 -7.46 11.67 -12.19
CA THR A 61 -7.62 11.66 -10.72
C THR A 61 -8.51 10.51 -10.28
N PHE A 62 -8.20 9.90 -9.13
CA PHE A 62 -8.85 8.69 -8.60
C PHE A 62 -9.40 8.90 -7.19
N ASP A 63 -10.51 8.22 -6.88
CA ASP A 63 -11.19 8.27 -5.58
C ASP A 63 -10.52 7.39 -4.51
N ALA A 64 -9.63 6.51 -4.96
CA ALA A 64 -8.82 5.68 -4.09
C ALA A 64 -7.47 5.29 -4.71
N GLY A 65 -6.49 5.04 -3.84
CA GLY A 65 -5.17 4.55 -4.19
C GLY A 65 -4.88 3.23 -3.50
N LEU A 66 -4.38 2.26 -4.26
CA LEU A 66 -3.78 1.02 -3.75
C LEU A 66 -2.29 0.95 -4.12
N ALA A 67 -1.40 0.93 -3.13
CA ALA A 67 0.02 0.69 -3.38
C ALA A 67 0.52 -0.51 -2.57
N CYS A 68 1.08 -1.50 -3.25
CA CYS A 68 1.61 -2.70 -2.60
C CYS A 68 3.07 -2.93 -2.97
N PHE A 69 3.89 -3.27 -1.98
CA PHE A 69 5.32 -3.58 -2.16
C PHE A 69 6.12 -2.48 -2.86
N CYS A 70 5.78 -1.22 -2.60
CA CYS A 70 6.36 -0.05 -3.26
C CYS A 70 7.42 0.66 -2.41
N LEU A 71 7.43 0.51 -1.09
CA LEU A 71 8.29 1.29 -0.19
C LEU A 71 9.52 0.51 0.29
N GLY A 72 9.47 -0.82 0.31
CA GLY A 72 10.50 -1.67 0.89
C GLY A 72 11.91 -1.44 0.31
N GLU A 73 12.03 -1.31 -1.01
CA GLU A 73 13.34 -1.13 -1.67
C GLU A 73 13.76 0.34 -1.80
N LEU A 74 12.91 1.29 -1.40
CA LEU A 74 13.15 2.72 -1.55
C LEU A 74 13.87 3.31 -0.33
N SER A 75 14.83 4.21 -0.57
CA SER A 75 15.41 5.06 0.48
C SER A 75 14.35 6.04 1.05
N PRO A 76 14.57 6.64 2.24
CA PRO A 76 13.62 7.62 2.79
C PRO A 76 13.27 8.76 1.83
N GLN A 77 14.25 9.29 1.10
CA GLN A 77 14.06 10.35 0.11
C GLN A 77 13.22 9.86 -1.08
N GLN A 78 13.47 8.63 -1.55
CA GLN A 78 12.69 8.02 -2.64
C GLN A 78 11.25 7.71 -2.21
N ARG A 79 11.03 7.28 -0.96
CA ARG A 79 9.69 7.08 -0.38
C ARG A 79 8.91 8.39 -0.38
N GLY A 80 9.53 9.49 0.06
CA GLY A 80 8.91 10.81 0.05
C GLY A 80 8.46 11.23 -1.35
N HIS A 81 9.36 11.13 -2.35
CA HIS A 81 9.03 11.45 -3.74
C HIS A 81 7.93 10.55 -4.32
N PHE A 82 8.00 9.24 -4.05
CA PHE A 82 6.96 8.31 -4.48
C PHE A 82 5.60 8.69 -3.91
N LEU A 83 5.52 8.91 -2.59
CA LEU A 83 4.27 9.27 -1.91
C LEU A 83 3.72 10.58 -2.45
N GLN A 84 4.54 11.62 -2.59
CA GLN A 84 4.10 12.90 -3.15
C GLN A 84 3.54 12.76 -4.57
N ASN A 85 4.31 12.10 -5.46
CA ASN A 85 3.90 11.89 -6.84
C ASN A 85 2.61 11.08 -6.93
N TRP A 86 2.46 10.05 -6.12
CA TRP A 86 1.29 9.19 -6.14
C TRP A 86 0.04 9.90 -5.61
N HIS A 87 0.16 10.63 -4.50
CA HIS A 87 -0.94 11.39 -3.92
C HIS A 87 -1.44 12.49 -4.85
N ALA A 88 -0.57 13.07 -5.67
CA ALA A 88 -0.97 14.07 -6.65
C ALA A 88 -1.95 13.54 -7.73
N ARG A 89 -2.19 12.21 -7.79
CA ARG A 89 -3.16 11.58 -8.72
C ARG A 89 -4.43 11.10 -8.00
N LEU A 90 -4.54 11.36 -6.69
CA LEU A 90 -5.71 10.99 -5.90
C LEU A 90 -6.54 12.25 -5.62
N ALA A 91 -7.86 12.14 -5.56
CA ALA A 91 -8.71 13.27 -5.17
C ALA A 91 -8.46 13.67 -3.70
N SER A 92 -8.81 14.91 -3.31
CA SER A 92 -8.88 15.23 -1.87
C SER A 92 -9.96 14.36 -1.21
N GLY A 93 -9.69 13.84 -0.02
CA GLY A 93 -10.55 12.86 0.65
C GLY A 93 -10.53 11.44 0.03
N ALA A 94 -9.68 11.19 -0.97
CA ALA A 94 -9.52 9.86 -1.54
C ALA A 94 -9.08 8.84 -0.50
N THR A 95 -9.53 7.59 -0.66
CA THR A 95 -9.17 6.49 0.25
C THR A 95 -7.82 5.94 -0.15
N VAL A 96 -6.83 6.06 0.73
CA VAL A 96 -5.49 5.49 0.50
C VAL A 96 -5.38 4.18 1.25
N VAL A 97 -4.90 3.15 0.56
CA VAL A 97 -4.56 1.85 1.11
C VAL A 97 -3.15 1.51 0.65
N MET A 98 -2.26 1.22 1.59
CA MET A 98 -0.93 0.71 1.27
C MET A 98 -0.58 -0.52 2.09
N ALA A 99 0.21 -1.41 1.51
CA ALA A 99 0.71 -2.59 2.20
C ALA A 99 2.12 -2.95 1.74
N ASP A 100 2.98 -3.31 2.68
CA ASP A 100 4.35 -3.72 2.36
C ASP A 100 4.90 -4.72 3.39
N ARG A 101 6.09 -5.25 3.11
CA ARG A 101 6.84 -6.08 4.04
C ARG A 101 7.42 -5.24 5.16
N ARG A 102 7.41 -5.81 6.35
CA ARG A 102 8.02 -5.20 7.55
C ARG A 102 9.55 -5.19 7.49
N SER A 103 10.17 -6.16 6.81
CA SER A 103 11.63 -6.35 6.82
C SER A 103 12.42 -5.38 5.94
N GLU A 104 11.75 -4.51 5.18
CA GLU A 104 12.37 -3.67 4.15
C GLU A 104 12.28 -2.15 4.54
N GLY A 105 12.23 -1.85 5.85
CA GLY A 105 12.09 -0.49 6.39
C GLY A 105 10.66 -0.11 6.73
N CYS A 106 10.48 0.93 7.57
CA CYS A 106 9.20 1.24 8.22
C CYS A 106 8.67 0.04 9.03
N ALA A 107 9.51 -0.43 9.94
CA ALA A 107 9.34 -1.70 10.65
C ALA A 107 8.48 -1.56 11.91
N THR A 108 8.24 -0.32 12.37
CA THR A 108 7.47 -0.04 13.58
C THR A 108 6.19 0.75 13.28
N PRO A 109 5.13 0.58 14.10
CA PRO A 109 3.95 1.41 14.00
C PRO A 109 4.24 2.91 14.06
N VAL A 110 5.23 3.32 14.87
CA VAL A 110 5.62 4.74 15.04
C VAL A 110 6.21 5.30 13.76
N GLU A 111 7.17 4.60 13.14
CA GLU A 111 7.77 5.04 11.87
C GLU A 111 6.72 5.15 10.75
N LEU A 112 5.76 4.23 10.70
CA LEU A 112 4.66 4.27 9.76
C LEU A 112 3.73 5.46 10.06
N TYR A 113 3.42 5.69 11.33
CA TYR A 113 2.59 6.82 11.73
C TYR A 113 3.24 8.15 11.33
N ASP A 114 4.52 8.35 11.64
CA ASP A 114 5.26 9.58 11.29
C ASP A 114 5.33 9.78 9.77
N LEU A 115 5.44 8.69 8.99
CA LEU A 115 5.46 8.74 7.53
C LEU A 115 4.11 9.16 6.93
N PHE A 116 2.99 8.65 7.47
CA PHE A 116 1.68 8.81 6.84
C PHE A 116 0.79 9.89 7.48
N ALA A 117 1.00 10.25 8.75
CA ALA A 117 0.20 11.26 9.44
C ALA A 117 0.23 12.65 8.76
N PRO A 118 1.35 13.10 8.14
CA PRO A 118 1.35 14.34 7.37
C PRO A 118 0.43 14.26 6.14
N LEU A 119 0.32 13.09 5.50
CA LEU A 119 -0.33 12.89 4.19
C LEU A 119 -1.86 12.77 4.27
N GLY A 120 -2.40 12.46 5.44
CA GLY A 120 -3.81 12.08 5.57
C GLY A 120 -4.45 12.32 6.93
N THR A 121 -5.76 12.12 6.97
CA THR A 121 -6.58 12.06 8.18
C THR A 121 -7.16 10.66 8.36
N ALA A 122 -7.67 10.36 9.55
CA ALA A 122 -8.20 9.03 9.90
C ALA A 122 -7.20 7.90 9.61
N LEU A 123 -5.94 8.12 10.00
CA LEU A 123 -4.85 7.16 9.78
C LEU A 123 -5.03 5.94 10.69
N ASP A 124 -5.08 4.79 10.03
CA ASP A 124 -5.15 3.45 10.61
C ASP A 124 -3.90 2.69 10.17
N VAL A 125 -3.04 2.36 11.14
CA VAL A 125 -1.79 1.62 10.91
C VAL A 125 -1.91 0.26 11.58
N GLN A 126 -1.69 -0.80 10.81
CA GLN A 126 -1.70 -2.15 11.31
C GLN A 126 -0.42 -2.86 10.93
N VAL A 127 0.28 -3.37 11.96
CA VAL A 127 1.56 -4.06 11.78
C VAL A 127 1.39 -5.51 12.18
N GLY A 128 1.48 -6.38 11.18
CA GLY A 128 1.50 -7.82 11.35
C GLY A 128 2.91 -8.35 11.62
N ARG A 129 3.05 -9.67 11.48
CA ARG A 129 4.32 -10.35 11.68
C ARG A 129 5.22 -10.22 10.45
N THR A 130 4.63 -10.21 9.26
CA THR A 130 5.34 -10.18 7.98
C THR A 130 5.07 -8.90 7.22
N PHE A 131 3.84 -8.43 7.28
CA PHE A 131 3.38 -7.28 6.52
C PHE A 131 2.88 -6.19 7.46
N TRP A 132 2.96 -4.96 7.00
CA TRP A 132 2.16 -3.89 7.55
C TRP A 132 1.19 -3.41 6.46
N TRP A 133 0.11 -2.78 6.89
CA TRP A 133 -0.73 -2.01 5.99
C TRP A 133 -1.22 -0.75 6.69
N VAL A 134 -1.54 0.25 5.88
CA VAL A 134 -2.09 1.51 6.34
C VAL A 134 -3.29 1.89 5.51
N ARG A 135 -4.21 2.61 6.15
CA ARG A 135 -5.35 3.22 5.51
C ARG A 135 -5.57 4.61 6.05
N TYR A 136 -5.89 5.56 5.17
CA TYR A 136 -6.22 6.92 5.56
C TYR A 136 -7.02 7.62 4.45
N LYS A 137 -7.49 8.83 4.77
CA LYS A 137 -8.07 9.77 3.81
C LYS A 137 -7.02 10.78 3.42
N ARG A 138 -6.77 10.94 2.12
CA ARG A 138 -5.86 11.98 1.60
C ARG A 138 -6.36 13.36 2.03
N LYS A 139 -5.45 14.20 2.54
CA LYS A 139 -5.71 15.64 2.74
C LYS A 139 -5.79 16.36 1.39
#